data_AF-A0A6J8EI45-F1
#
_entry.id   AF-A0A6J8EI45-F1
#
_cell.length_a   1.000
_cell.length_b   1.000
_cell.length_c   1.000
_cell.angle_alpha   90.00
_cell.angle_beta   90.00
_cell.angle_gamma   90.00
#
_symmetry.space_group_name_H-M   'P 1'
#
loop_
_entity.id
_entity.type
_entity.pdbx_description
1 polymer ?
#
loop_
_entity_poly.entity_id
_entity_poly.type
_entity_poly.pdbx_seq_one_letter_code
_entity_poly.pdbx_strand_id
1 'polypeptide(L)'
;MKLHQNKEDLELSFLFEVSESTVSKIVITWINFMYFQLKEINIWPSRDIVTDYMPDDFKYKFATTRVILYATETPIQKPSHVDAQSVTWFSYKHKNTIKTMIGCTPRGTVSYVSDAYGGSASDHQIIEKSELLQLNLNLFEQKVSIMADRGIMVQDLFAAQDVKVNTPTMLKGKSQLEPEEVVRGQESSIQKDSHRASYWISQNI
;
A
#
# COMPACT_ATOMS: atom_id res chain seq x y z
N MET A 1 7.69 11.31 3.14
CA MET A 1 6.86 11.97 4.15
C MET A 1 7.11 13.45 4.04
N LYS A 2 6.12 14.23 3.61
CA LYS A 2 6.26 15.68 3.55
C LYS A 2 5.72 16.24 4.86
N LEU A 3 6.55 16.93 5.63
CA LEU A 3 6.03 17.72 6.76
C LEU A 3 5.04 18.75 6.20
N HIS A 4 4.10 19.24 7.01
CA HIS A 4 3.01 20.13 6.55
C HIS A 4 3.49 21.33 5.70
N GLN A 5 4.69 21.84 5.97
CA GLN A 5 5.32 22.92 5.20
C GLN A 5 6.45 22.46 4.27
N ASN A 6 6.81 21.17 4.32
CA ASN A 6 7.85 20.52 3.54
C ASN A 6 9.17 21.30 3.48
N LYS A 7 9.54 21.94 4.60
CA LYS A 7 10.78 22.69 4.74
C LYS A 7 11.96 21.73 4.88
N GLU A 8 13.07 22.08 4.25
CA GLU A 8 14.31 21.32 4.41
C GLU A 8 14.91 21.54 5.81
N ASP A 9 15.69 20.58 6.29
CA ASP A 9 16.33 20.65 7.61
C ASP A 9 17.17 21.93 7.75
N LEU A 10 17.82 22.37 6.66
CA LEU A 10 18.57 23.61 6.60
C LEU A 10 17.68 24.85 6.85
N GLU A 11 16.50 24.90 6.23
CA GLU A 11 15.56 26.03 6.44
C GLU A 11 15.05 26.06 7.87
N LEU A 12 14.70 24.90 8.43
CA LEU A 12 14.30 24.77 9.82
C LEU A 12 15.43 25.17 10.79
N SER A 13 16.68 24.88 10.44
CA SER A 13 17.84 25.27 11.25
C SER A 13 17.96 26.79 11.39
N PHE A 14 17.71 27.54 10.31
CA PHE A 14 17.67 29.00 10.33
C PHE A 14 16.47 29.54 11.11
N LEU A 15 15.29 28.95 10.94
CA LEU A 15 14.06 29.43 11.60
C LEU A 15 14.11 29.28 13.13
N PHE A 16 14.75 28.22 13.61
CA PHE A 16 14.80 27.90 15.05
C PHE A 16 16.16 28.19 15.70
N GLU A 17 17.11 28.76 14.95
CA GLU A 17 18.46 29.11 15.41
C GLU A 17 19.21 27.91 16.05
N VAL A 18 19.05 26.73 15.45
CA VAL A 18 19.73 25.49 15.86
C VAL A 18 20.56 24.94 14.71
N SER A 19 21.45 23.97 14.97
CA SER A 19 22.16 23.30 13.88
C SER A 19 21.22 22.36 13.09
N GLU A 20 21.49 22.19 11.79
CA GLU A 20 20.78 21.23 10.93
C GLU A 20 20.76 19.81 11.53
N SER A 21 21.88 19.41 12.15
CA SER A 21 21.97 18.12 12.86
C SER A 21 20.98 18.00 14.04
N THR A 22 20.63 19.11 14.68
CA THR A 22 19.66 19.13 15.79
C THR A 22 18.25 18.96 15.24
N VAL A 23 17.92 19.63 14.14
CA VAL A 23 16.64 19.45 13.43
C VAL A 23 16.46 17.98 13.04
N SER A 24 17.45 17.39 12.37
CA SER A 24 17.41 16.00 11.93
C SER A 24 17.17 15.03 13.08
N LYS A 25 17.89 15.21 14.21
CA LYS A 25 17.69 14.41 15.43
C LYS A 25 16.28 14.54 15.97
N ILE A 26 15.74 15.75 16.06
CA ILE A 26 14.37 15.99 16.55
C ILE A 26 13.36 15.26 15.66
N VAL A 27 13.47 15.41 14.33
CA VAL A 27 12.57 14.76 13.36
C VAL A 27 12.62 13.23 13.50
N ILE A 28 13.82 12.65 13.54
CA ILE A 28 14.01 11.20 13.69
C ILE A 28 13.43 10.70 15.03
N THR A 29 13.69 11.43 16.12
CA THR A 29 13.14 11.08 17.45
C THR A 29 11.61 11.07 17.44
N TRP A 30 10.97 12.07 16.85
CA TRP A 30 9.51 12.12 16.77
C TRP A 30 8.92 11.05 15.85
N ILE A 31 9.55 10.76 14.71
CA ILE A 31 9.13 9.66 13.83
C ILE A 31 9.19 8.33 14.57
N ASN A 32 10.28 8.05 15.28
CA ASN A 32 10.43 6.83 16.06
C ASN A 32 9.41 6.76 17.20
N PHE A 33 9.20 7.86 17.93
CA PHE A 33 8.19 7.94 18.97
C PHE A 33 6.79 7.65 18.41
N MET A 34 6.40 8.31 17.31
CA MET A 34 5.11 8.07 16.65
C MET A 34 4.99 6.62 16.19
N TYR A 35 6.03 6.02 15.62
CA TYR A 35 6.03 4.60 15.25
C TYR A 35 5.72 3.70 16.46
N PHE A 36 6.40 3.90 17.59
CA PHE A 36 6.17 3.09 18.80
C PHE A 36 4.78 3.29 19.40
N GLN A 37 4.17 4.47 19.26
CA GLN A 37 2.80 4.70 19.72
C GLN A 37 1.75 4.14 18.74
N LEU A 38 1.94 4.35 17.44
CA LEU A 38 0.96 4.00 16.41
C LEU A 38 0.95 2.50 16.09
N LYS A 39 2.08 1.80 16.22
CA LYS A 39 2.16 0.35 15.93
C LYS A 39 1.29 -0.50 16.88
N GLU A 40 0.98 0.02 18.07
CA GLU A 40 0.14 -0.68 19.05
C GLU A 40 -1.35 -0.58 18.69
N ILE A 41 -1.72 0.29 17.76
CA ILE A 41 -3.10 0.44 17.29
C ILE A 41 -3.42 -0.70 16.34
N ASN A 42 -4.40 -1.52 16.69
CA ASN A 42 -4.95 -2.49 15.74
C ASN A 42 -5.72 -1.76 14.63
N ILE A 43 -5.06 -1.61 13.48
CA ILE A 43 -5.64 -0.99 12.29
C ILE A 43 -6.47 -1.97 11.44
N TRP A 44 -6.54 -3.26 11.79
CA TRP A 44 -7.32 -4.26 11.06
C TRP A 44 -8.78 -4.30 11.55
N PRO A 45 -9.74 -3.71 10.82
CA PRO A 45 -11.13 -3.63 11.27
C PRO A 45 -11.82 -4.99 11.19
N SER A 46 -12.86 -5.16 12.01
CA SER A 46 -13.71 -6.37 11.96
C SER A 46 -14.41 -6.52 10.61
N ARG A 47 -15.01 -7.69 10.40
CA ARG A 47 -15.80 -7.97 9.20
C ARG A 47 -16.95 -6.99 9.03
N ASP A 48 -17.75 -6.89 10.07
CA ASP A 48 -19.01 -6.15 10.06
C ASP A 48 -18.75 -4.68 9.75
N ILE A 49 -17.72 -4.07 10.38
CA ILE A 49 -17.32 -2.69 10.09
C ILE A 49 -17.03 -2.49 8.60
N VAL A 50 -16.28 -3.40 7.97
CA VAL A 50 -15.97 -3.27 6.54
C VAL A 50 -17.22 -3.47 5.69
N THR A 51 -18.09 -4.42 6.03
CA THR A 51 -19.31 -4.71 5.26
C THR A 51 -20.36 -3.60 5.39
N ASP A 52 -20.47 -2.98 6.57
CA ASP A 52 -21.42 -1.90 6.89
C ASP A 52 -21.02 -0.60 6.22
N TYR A 53 -19.71 -0.33 6.13
CA TYR A 53 -19.19 0.89 5.53
C TYR A 53 -18.69 0.71 4.09
N MET A 54 -18.86 -0.47 3.49
CA MET A 54 -18.54 -0.70 2.09
C MET A 54 -19.47 0.15 1.20
N PRO A 55 -18.94 0.93 0.24
CA PRO A 55 -19.78 1.63 -0.73
C PRO A 55 -20.66 0.66 -1.51
N ASP A 56 -21.94 0.99 -1.70
CA ASP A 56 -22.92 0.10 -2.34
C ASP A 56 -22.50 -0.34 -3.75
N ASP A 57 -21.97 0.60 -4.55
CA ASP A 57 -21.46 0.34 -5.89
C ASP A 57 -20.31 -0.66 -5.91
N PHE A 58 -19.46 -0.61 -4.88
CA PHE A 58 -18.36 -1.56 -4.71
C PHE A 58 -18.89 -2.92 -4.26
N LYS A 59 -19.81 -2.93 -3.29
CA LYS A 59 -20.45 -4.13 -2.74
C LYS A 59 -21.17 -4.94 -3.82
N TYR A 60 -21.81 -4.27 -4.78
CA TYR A 60 -22.48 -4.94 -5.90
C TYR A 60 -21.55 -5.89 -6.69
N LYS A 61 -20.26 -5.55 -6.81
CA LYS A 61 -19.28 -6.33 -7.62
C LYS A 61 -18.32 -7.14 -6.77
N PHE A 62 -17.99 -6.63 -5.59
CA PHE A 62 -16.89 -7.11 -4.76
C PHE A 62 -17.28 -7.20 -3.28
N ALA A 63 -18.51 -7.65 -2.99
CA ALA A 63 -19.07 -7.76 -1.63
C ALA A 63 -18.18 -8.48 -0.61
N THR A 64 -17.35 -9.41 -1.06
CA THR A 64 -16.51 -10.25 -0.19
C THR A 64 -15.11 -9.68 0.04
N THR A 65 -14.77 -8.55 -0.58
CA THR A 65 -13.42 -7.98 -0.48
C THR A 65 -13.18 -7.39 0.90
N ARG A 66 -12.16 -7.91 1.59
CA ARG A 66 -11.76 -7.46 2.93
C ARG A 66 -10.70 -6.36 2.88
N VAL A 67 -9.77 -6.49 1.95
CA VAL A 67 -8.64 -5.57 1.80
C VAL A 67 -8.28 -5.43 0.33
N ILE A 68 -7.89 -4.21 -0.04
CA ILE A 68 -7.34 -3.83 -1.33
C ILE A 68 -5.84 -3.57 -1.14
N LEU A 69 -5.01 -4.37 -1.78
CA LEU A 69 -3.55 -4.30 -1.68
C LEU A 69 -2.95 -3.42 -2.79
N TYR A 70 -2.02 -2.57 -2.40
CA TYR A 70 -1.24 -1.71 -3.28
C TYR A 70 0.20 -1.59 -2.77
N ALA A 71 1.17 -1.73 -3.66
CA ALA A 71 2.58 -1.50 -3.36
C ALA A 71 2.94 -0.04 -3.64
N THR A 72 3.58 0.63 -2.69
CA THR A 72 4.11 1.98 -2.88
C THR A 72 5.63 1.97 -2.81
N GLU A 73 6.30 2.68 -3.72
CA GLU A 73 7.75 2.89 -3.65
C GLU A 73 8.09 4.35 -3.36
N THR A 74 8.75 4.57 -2.22
CA THR A 74 9.22 5.88 -1.80
C THR A 74 10.68 6.05 -2.18
N PRO A 75 11.06 7.11 -2.92
CA PRO A 75 12.46 7.38 -3.21
C PRO A 75 13.21 7.75 -1.92
N ILE A 76 14.44 7.27 -1.82
CA ILE A 76 15.34 7.55 -0.71
C ILE A 76 16.64 8.19 -1.21
N GLN A 77 17.39 8.80 -0.31
CA GLN A 77 18.77 9.16 -0.59
C GLN A 77 19.57 7.90 -0.91
N LYS A 78 20.47 8.00 -1.89
CA LYS A 78 21.35 6.90 -2.28
C LYS A 78 22.11 6.39 -1.05
N PRO A 79 21.98 5.11 -0.67
CA PRO A 79 22.76 4.53 0.41
C PRO A 79 24.25 4.60 0.13
N SER A 80 25.07 4.82 1.16
CA SER A 80 26.53 4.84 1.03
C SER A 80 27.13 3.45 0.79
N HIS A 81 26.49 2.41 1.32
CA HIS A 81 26.91 1.02 1.12
C HIS A 81 26.39 0.45 -0.20
N VAL A 82 27.27 -0.19 -0.96
CA VAL A 82 26.98 -0.74 -2.29
C VAL A 82 25.89 -1.82 -2.23
N ASP A 83 25.92 -2.69 -1.23
CA ASP A 83 24.91 -3.75 -1.06
C ASP A 83 23.52 -3.18 -0.77
N ALA A 84 23.44 -2.16 0.10
CA ALA A 84 22.18 -1.46 0.35
C ALA A 84 21.71 -0.70 -0.91
N GLN A 85 22.64 -0.15 -1.69
CA GLN A 85 22.33 0.53 -2.94
C GLN A 85 21.76 -0.45 -3.97
N SER A 86 22.32 -1.66 -4.11
CA SER A 86 21.84 -2.65 -5.07
C SER A 86 20.44 -3.16 -4.69
N VAL A 87 20.20 -3.45 -3.41
CA VAL A 87 18.90 -3.94 -2.90
C VAL A 87 17.81 -2.88 -2.99
N THR A 88 18.14 -1.61 -2.80
CA THR A 88 17.17 -0.51 -2.90
C THR A 88 17.00 0.02 -4.34
N TRP A 89 17.84 -0.41 -5.29
CA TRP A 89 17.76 0.09 -6.66
C TRP A 89 16.48 -0.34 -7.36
N PHE A 90 15.71 0.63 -7.84
CA PHE A 90 14.53 0.38 -8.65
C PHE A 90 14.76 0.84 -10.08
N SER A 91 15.02 -0.13 -10.96
CA SER A 91 15.42 0.12 -12.35
C SER A 91 14.42 0.97 -13.13
N TYR A 92 13.12 0.76 -12.94
CA TYR A 92 12.09 1.49 -13.68
C TYR A 92 12.08 3.00 -13.36
N LYS A 93 12.28 3.39 -12.10
CA LYS A 93 12.34 4.80 -11.68
C LYS A 93 13.76 5.38 -11.69
N HIS A 94 14.77 4.58 -12.01
CA HIS A 94 16.20 4.93 -11.96
C HIS A 94 16.62 5.60 -10.62
N LYS A 95 16.09 5.10 -9.50
CA LYS A 95 16.30 5.65 -8.16
C LYS A 95 16.41 4.55 -7.12
N ASN A 96 17.12 4.85 -6.02
CA ASN A 96 17.03 4.05 -4.81
C ASN A 96 15.67 4.32 -4.16
N THR A 97 14.94 3.25 -3.86
CA THR A 97 13.60 3.31 -3.26
C THR A 97 13.45 2.27 -2.18
N ILE A 98 12.54 2.53 -1.26
CA ILE A 98 11.97 1.55 -0.34
C ILE A 98 10.57 1.24 -0.83
N LYS A 99 10.22 -0.04 -0.86
CA LYS A 99 8.89 -0.54 -1.21
C LYS A 99 8.17 -1.00 0.05
N THR A 100 6.89 -0.63 0.15
CA THR A 100 6.00 -1.07 1.24
C THR A 100 4.66 -1.50 0.65
N MET A 101 4.09 -2.58 1.16
CA MET A 101 2.74 -2.99 0.82
C MET A 101 1.74 -2.34 1.77
N ILE A 102 0.74 -1.67 1.21
CA ILE A 102 -0.36 -1.06 1.94
C ILE A 102 -1.65 -1.79 1.60
N GLY A 103 -2.42 -2.12 2.62
CA GLY A 103 -3.78 -2.62 2.47
C GLY A 103 -4.77 -1.57 2.95
N CYS A 104 -5.81 -1.32 2.16
CA CYS A 104 -6.92 -0.48 2.54
C CYS A 104 -8.23 -1.25 2.52
N THR A 105 -9.18 -0.87 3.37
CA THR A 105 -10.58 -1.31 3.26
C THR A 105 -11.19 -0.81 1.93
N PRO A 106 -12.27 -1.42 1.44
CA PRO A 106 -13.04 -0.90 0.31
C PRO A 106 -13.52 0.56 0.43
N ARG A 107 -13.64 1.08 1.65
CA ARG A 107 -13.96 2.50 1.90
C ARG A 107 -12.74 3.43 1.84
N GLY A 108 -11.53 2.87 1.79
CA GLY A 108 -10.28 3.62 1.64
C GLY A 108 -9.48 3.83 2.94
N THR A 109 -9.96 3.34 4.09
CA THR A 109 -9.19 3.39 5.34
C THR A 109 -8.02 2.41 5.29
N VAL A 110 -6.81 2.85 5.67
CA VAL A 110 -5.65 1.96 5.81
C VAL A 110 -5.93 0.91 6.87
N SER A 111 -5.80 -0.36 6.49
CA SER A 111 -6.05 -1.51 7.35
C SER A 111 -4.85 -2.44 7.51
N TYR A 112 -3.81 -2.26 6.72
CA TYR A 112 -2.60 -3.07 6.77
C TYR A 112 -1.40 -2.29 6.22
N VAL A 113 -0.23 -2.48 6.82
CA VAL A 113 1.05 -1.94 6.38
C VAL A 113 2.10 -3.02 6.61
N SER A 114 2.83 -3.42 5.57
CA SER A 114 3.95 -4.35 5.71
C SER A 114 5.19 -3.66 6.30
N ASP A 115 6.17 -4.46 6.70
CA ASP A 115 7.54 -3.98 6.81
C ASP A 115 8.01 -3.37 5.48
N ALA A 116 9.03 -2.51 5.58
CA ALA A 116 9.63 -1.85 4.44
C ALA A 116 10.74 -2.72 3.84
N TYR A 117 10.74 -2.85 2.51
CA TYR A 117 11.71 -3.65 1.77
C TYR A 117 12.50 -2.78 0.79
N GLY A 118 13.66 -3.26 0.33
CA GLY A 118 14.35 -2.61 -0.78
C GLY A 118 13.49 -2.57 -2.03
N GLY A 119 13.61 -1.51 -2.83
CA GLY A 119 12.81 -1.31 -4.04
C GLY A 119 12.86 -2.43 -5.09
N SER A 120 13.88 -3.29 -5.03
CA SER A 120 14.00 -4.48 -5.89
C SER A 120 13.16 -5.68 -5.42
N ALA A 121 12.59 -5.65 -4.22
CA ALA A 121 11.75 -6.73 -3.71
C ALA A 121 10.46 -6.88 -4.54
N SER A 122 10.08 -8.13 -4.80
CA SER A 122 8.81 -8.44 -5.47
C SER A 122 7.64 -8.34 -4.50
N ASP A 123 6.47 -7.98 -5.01
CA ASP A 123 5.26 -7.86 -4.18
C ASP A 123 4.89 -9.22 -3.56
N HIS A 124 5.18 -10.30 -4.27
CA HIS A 124 5.01 -11.68 -3.79
C HIS A 124 5.89 -11.97 -2.57
N GLN A 125 7.18 -11.64 -2.61
CA GLN A 125 8.10 -11.83 -1.47
C GLN A 125 7.66 -11.05 -0.22
N ILE A 126 7.10 -9.85 -0.42
CA ILE A 126 6.61 -9.01 0.68
C ILE A 126 5.40 -9.68 1.34
N ILE A 127 4.45 -10.19 0.55
CA ILE A 127 3.26 -10.86 1.08
C ILE A 127 3.60 -12.22 1.71
N GLU A 128 4.50 -13.00 1.10
CA GLU A 128 4.93 -14.30 1.61
C GLU A 128 5.49 -14.21 3.04
N LYS A 129 6.23 -13.13 3.33
CA LYS A 129 6.82 -12.87 4.65
C LYS A 129 5.90 -12.09 5.60
N SER A 130 4.72 -11.68 5.13
CA SER A 130 3.85 -10.81 5.89
C SER A 130 2.99 -11.54 6.90
N GLU A 131 2.59 -10.80 7.94
CA GLU A 131 1.53 -11.21 8.85
C GLU A 131 0.19 -11.35 8.12
N LEU A 132 -0.01 -10.74 6.94
CA LEU A 132 -1.28 -10.86 6.20
C LEU A 132 -1.58 -12.29 5.77
N LEU A 133 -0.54 -13.08 5.46
CA LEU A 133 -0.67 -14.51 5.19
C LEU A 133 -0.94 -15.32 6.48
N GLN A 134 -0.45 -14.83 7.62
CA GLN A 134 -0.59 -15.46 8.94
C GLN A 134 -1.90 -15.08 9.64
N LEU A 135 -2.48 -13.92 9.29
CA LEU A 135 -3.81 -13.53 9.72
C LEU A 135 -4.76 -14.63 9.26
N ASN A 136 -5.40 -15.29 10.23
CA ASN A 136 -6.46 -16.25 9.96
C ASN A 136 -7.68 -15.50 9.40
N LEU A 137 -7.60 -15.10 8.12
CA LEU A 137 -8.69 -14.49 7.36
C LEU A 137 -9.95 -15.38 7.34
N ASN A 138 -9.77 -16.66 7.67
CA ASN A 138 -10.77 -17.73 7.69
C ASN A 138 -11.56 -17.88 8.98
N LEU A 139 -11.50 -16.95 9.95
CA LEU A 139 -12.04 -17.29 11.26
C LEU A 139 -13.54 -17.63 11.30
N PHE A 140 -14.44 -17.14 10.43
CA PHE A 140 -15.83 -17.66 10.39
C PHE A 140 -16.55 -17.57 9.02
N GLU A 141 -17.07 -18.73 8.60
CA GLU A 141 -18.29 -19.02 7.81
C GLU A 141 -18.47 -18.52 6.37
N GLN A 142 -17.74 -17.55 5.83
CA GLN A 142 -18.01 -17.08 4.45
C GLN A 142 -16.76 -16.67 3.65
N LYS A 143 -16.78 -16.98 2.35
CA LYS A 143 -15.76 -16.70 1.33
C LYS A 143 -15.26 -15.25 1.41
N VAL A 144 -14.03 -15.05 1.84
CA VAL A 144 -13.32 -13.77 1.85
C VAL A 144 -12.55 -13.61 0.53
N SER A 145 -12.47 -12.38 0.03
CA SER A 145 -11.56 -12.03 -1.06
C SER A 145 -10.62 -10.88 -0.71
N ILE A 146 -9.48 -10.88 -1.39
CA ILE A 146 -8.52 -9.79 -1.44
C ILE A 146 -8.67 -9.17 -2.83
N MET A 147 -8.56 -7.85 -2.94
CA MET A 147 -8.35 -7.19 -4.22
C MET A 147 -6.90 -6.71 -4.26
N ALA A 148 -6.25 -6.77 -5.41
CA ALA A 148 -4.88 -6.31 -5.54
C ALA A 148 -4.66 -5.59 -6.87
N ASP A 149 -3.73 -4.63 -6.89
CA ASP A 149 -3.31 -3.99 -8.13
C ASP A 149 -2.70 -5.00 -9.12
N ARG A 150 -2.70 -4.66 -10.41
CA ARG A 150 -2.36 -5.53 -11.54
C ARG A 150 -0.99 -6.22 -11.43
N GLY A 151 -0.04 -5.59 -10.75
CA GLY A 151 1.32 -6.12 -10.56
C GLY A 151 1.44 -7.17 -9.44
N ILE A 152 0.43 -7.29 -8.58
CA ILE A 152 0.49 -8.09 -7.35
C ILE A 152 -0.13 -9.47 -7.63
N MET A 153 0.72 -10.38 -8.09
CA MET A 153 0.34 -11.75 -8.44
C MET A 153 0.61 -12.70 -7.26
N VAL A 154 -0.37 -12.84 -6.36
CA VAL A 154 -0.20 -13.57 -5.08
C VAL A 154 -1.31 -14.60 -4.79
N GLN A 155 -2.10 -14.98 -5.80
CA GLN A 155 -3.20 -15.94 -5.62
C GLN A 155 -2.72 -17.31 -5.09
N ASP A 156 -1.52 -17.73 -5.47
CA ASP A 156 -0.88 -18.96 -5.02
C ASP A 156 -0.65 -18.97 -3.50
N LEU A 157 -0.25 -17.83 -2.92
CA LEU A 157 -0.03 -17.71 -1.48
C LEU A 157 -1.32 -17.92 -0.67
N PHE A 158 -2.46 -17.51 -1.22
CA PHE A 158 -3.75 -17.57 -0.53
C PHE A 158 -4.60 -18.81 -0.87
N ALA A 159 -4.13 -19.66 -1.80
CA ALA A 159 -4.89 -20.80 -2.29
C ALA A 159 -5.26 -21.81 -1.20
N ALA A 160 -4.35 -22.07 -0.24
CA ALA A 160 -4.58 -22.99 0.87
C ALA A 160 -5.66 -22.49 1.86
N GLN A 161 -5.96 -21.18 1.84
CA GLN A 161 -6.94 -20.55 2.70
C GLN A 161 -8.30 -20.36 2.02
N ASP A 162 -8.49 -20.84 0.77
CA ASP A 162 -9.70 -20.57 -0.04
C ASP A 162 -10.02 -19.06 -0.17
N VAL A 163 -8.98 -18.22 -0.11
CA VAL A 163 -9.10 -16.77 -0.30
C VAL A 163 -8.83 -16.44 -1.76
N LYS A 164 -9.82 -15.80 -2.40
CA LYS A 164 -9.69 -15.35 -3.79
C LYS A 164 -9.00 -13.98 -3.85
N VAL A 165 -7.99 -13.86 -4.69
CA VAL A 165 -7.34 -12.60 -5.04
C VAL A 165 -7.91 -12.10 -6.36
N ASN A 166 -8.68 -11.03 -6.30
CA ASN A 166 -9.24 -10.35 -7.46
C ASN A 166 -8.21 -9.33 -7.98
N THR A 167 -7.59 -9.64 -9.11
CA THR A 167 -6.69 -8.73 -9.82
C THR A 167 -7.37 -8.28 -11.12
N PRO A 168 -7.35 -6.98 -11.49
CA PRO A 168 -7.88 -6.54 -12.77
C PRO A 168 -7.18 -7.27 -13.93
N THR A 169 -7.94 -7.78 -14.90
CA THR A 169 -7.42 -8.64 -15.97
C THR A 169 -6.37 -7.93 -16.82
N MET A 170 -5.29 -8.66 -17.12
CA MET A 170 -4.20 -8.23 -17.98
C MET A 170 -4.66 -8.33 -19.45
N LEU A 171 -4.49 -7.26 -20.23
CA LEU A 171 -4.60 -7.30 -21.70
C LEU A 171 -3.44 -8.14 -22.26
N LYS A 172 -3.55 -9.47 -22.21
CA LYS A 172 -2.60 -10.35 -22.89
C LYS A 172 -2.84 -10.24 -24.39
N GLY A 173 -2.07 -9.37 -25.06
CA GLY A 173 -1.91 -9.37 -26.52
C GLY A 173 -3.05 -8.76 -27.33
N LYS A 174 -4.00 -8.04 -26.71
CA LYS A 174 -5.01 -7.26 -27.44
C LYS A 174 -4.72 -5.76 -27.30
N SER A 175 -4.76 -5.03 -28.41
CA SER A 175 -4.59 -3.56 -28.43
C SER A 175 -5.75 -2.83 -27.74
N GLN A 176 -6.89 -3.49 -27.57
CA GLN A 176 -8.09 -3.01 -26.86
C GLN A 176 -8.81 -4.17 -26.16
N LEU A 177 -9.52 -3.87 -25.06
CA LEU A 177 -10.46 -4.80 -24.41
C LEU A 177 -11.68 -4.99 -25.33
N GLU A 178 -12.30 -6.17 -25.31
CA GLU A 178 -13.60 -6.39 -25.99
C GLU A 178 -14.67 -5.46 -25.40
N PRO A 179 -15.70 -5.00 -26.13
CA PRO A 179 -16.71 -4.08 -25.61
C PRO A 179 -17.33 -4.51 -24.26
N GLU A 180 -17.51 -5.81 -24.03
CA GLU A 180 -18.00 -6.36 -22.76
C GLU A 180 -16.94 -6.32 -21.63
N GLU A 181 -15.65 -6.41 -21.96
CA GLU A 181 -14.53 -6.23 -21.04
C GLU A 181 -14.19 -4.75 -20.83
N VAL A 182 -14.45 -3.89 -21.81
CA VAL A 182 -14.43 -2.42 -21.69
C VAL A 182 -15.55 -1.98 -20.79
N VAL A 183 -16.76 -2.54 -20.91
CA VAL A 183 -17.86 -2.24 -19.99
C VAL A 183 -17.50 -2.72 -18.58
N ARG A 184 -16.95 -3.93 -18.39
CA ARG A 184 -16.43 -4.39 -17.08
C ARG A 184 -15.26 -3.55 -16.54
N GLY A 185 -14.36 -3.07 -17.41
CA GLY A 185 -13.22 -2.21 -17.08
C GLY A 185 -13.58 -0.73 -16.88
N GLN A 186 -14.63 -0.23 -17.54
CA GLN A 186 -15.23 1.09 -17.36
C GLN A 186 -16.19 1.10 -16.18
N GLU A 187 -16.77 -0.03 -15.84
CA GLU A 187 -17.45 -0.26 -14.58
C GLU A 187 -16.48 -0.42 -13.41
N SER A 188 -15.25 -0.81 -13.72
CA SER A 188 -14.10 -0.61 -12.84
C SER A 188 -13.68 0.86 -12.79
N SER A 189 -14.38 1.81 -13.43
CA SER A 189 -14.17 3.25 -13.18
C SER A 189 -14.70 3.71 -11.82
N ILE A 190 -15.28 2.81 -11.01
CA ILE A 190 -15.36 2.99 -9.56
C ILE A 190 -13.94 2.93 -8.95
N GLN A 191 -12.92 2.43 -9.68
CA GLN A 191 -11.49 2.68 -9.42
C GLN A 191 -11.08 4.14 -9.61
N LYS A 192 -11.94 5.06 -10.07
CA LYS A 192 -11.68 6.50 -9.86
C LYS A 192 -11.70 6.85 -8.38
N ASP A 193 -12.26 6.02 -7.50
CA ASP A 193 -12.15 6.20 -6.06
C ASP A 193 -10.92 5.52 -5.44
N SER A 194 -10.31 4.53 -6.11
CA SER A 194 -8.95 4.07 -5.78
C SER A 194 -7.88 5.03 -6.32
N HIS A 195 -8.05 5.56 -7.52
CA HIS A 195 -7.23 6.66 -8.01
C HIS A 195 -7.49 7.94 -7.24
N ARG A 196 -8.72 8.27 -6.80
CA ARG A 196 -8.95 9.35 -5.84
C ARG A 196 -8.41 9.00 -4.48
N ALA A 197 -8.48 7.78 -3.96
CA ALA A 197 -7.85 7.45 -2.68
C ALA A 197 -6.33 7.60 -2.79
N SER A 198 -5.69 7.06 -3.82
CA SER A 198 -4.25 7.22 -4.10
C SER A 198 -3.86 8.67 -4.45
N TYR A 199 -4.71 9.42 -5.14
CA TYR A 199 -4.50 10.83 -5.48
C TYR A 199 -4.72 11.73 -4.27
N TRP A 200 -5.74 11.46 -3.45
CA TRP A 200 -6.04 12.17 -2.20
C TRP A 200 -4.98 11.85 -1.15
N ILE A 201 -4.46 10.62 -1.09
CA ILE A 201 -3.27 10.24 -0.30
C ILE A 201 -2.01 10.93 -0.84
N SER A 202 -1.83 11.06 -2.16
CA SER A 202 -0.65 11.77 -2.73
C SER A 202 -0.70 13.29 -2.59
N GLN A 203 -1.88 13.87 -2.31
CA GLN A 203 -2.12 15.31 -2.22
C GLN A 203 -2.36 15.79 -0.77
N ASN A 204 -2.73 14.89 0.16
CA ASN A 204 -3.07 15.26 1.55
C ASN A 204 -2.25 14.50 2.63
N ILE A 205 -1.18 13.80 2.24
CA ILE A 205 -0.10 13.25 3.10
C ILE A 205 1.26 13.60 2.47
#